data_AF-A0A937CZN8-F1
#
_entry.id   AF-A0A937CZN8-F1
#
_cell.length_a   1.000
_cell.length_b   1.000
_cell.length_c   1.000
_cell.angle_alpha   90.00
_cell.angle_beta   90.00
_cell.angle_gamma   90.00
#
_symmetry.space_group_name_H-M   'P 1'
#
loop_
_entity.id
_entity.type
_entity.pdbx_description
1 polymer ?
#
loop_
_entity_poly.entity_id
_entity_poly.type
_entity_poly.pdbx_seq_one_letter_code
_entity_poly.pdbx_strand_id
1 'polypeptide(L)'
;MSNISQELLRIYNAEDALALHGLLAPSLQAKYPVERLRTVLTHCRVLTHDIFRLSTPSWGARSFGFFAVYTETSIFEMVLELDESEKIVHWVITDNVTSSSQQCTVDNL
;
A
#
# COMPACT_ATOMS: atom_id res chain seq x y z
N MET A 1 7.41 -13.44 12.39
CA MET A 1 6.59 -13.08 11.21
C MET A 1 7.31 -11.96 10.50
N SER A 2 7.81 -12.22 9.30
CA SER A 2 8.32 -11.16 8.43
C SER A 2 7.16 -10.23 8.13
N ASN A 3 7.23 -8.97 8.58
CA ASN A 3 6.13 -8.04 8.39
C ASN A 3 6.11 -7.61 6.92
N ILE A 4 5.29 -8.26 6.09
CA ILE A 4 5.21 -7.98 4.65
C ILE A 4 5.03 -6.49 4.33
N SER A 5 4.42 -5.71 5.24
CA SER A 5 4.29 -4.26 5.09
C SER A 5 5.62 -3.51 5.20
N GLN A 6 6.55 -3.97 6.04
CA GLN A 6 7.90 -3.41 6.14
C GLN A 6 8.75 -3.77 4.92
N GLU A 7 8.61 -4.99 4.42
CA GLU A 7 9.30 -5.40 3.20
C GLU A 7 8.75 -4.65 1.98
N LEU A 8 7.42 -4.49 1.90
CA LEU A 8 6.78 -3.69 0.87
C LEU A 8 7.23 -2.22 0.91
N LEU A 9 7.38 -1.64 2.11
CA LEU A 9 7.93 -0.29 2.28
C LEU A 9 9.35 -0.18 1.73
N ARG A 10 10.23 -1.14 2.06
CA ARG A 10 11.62 -1.17 1.58
C ARG A 10 11.65 -1.25 0.06
N ILE A 11 10.84 -2.14 -0.52
CA ILE A 11 10.71 -2.35 -1.97
C ILE A 11 10.20 -1.08 -2.66
N TYR A 12 9.19 -0.43 -2.08
CA TYR A 12 8.61 0.79 -2.60
C TYR A 12 9.65 1.90 -2.73
N ASN A 13 10.35 2.22 -1.64
CA ASN A 13 11.35 3.29 -1.61
C ASN A 13 12.56 2.98 -2.51
N ALA A 14 12.87 1.70 -2.74
CA ALA A 14 13.93 1.26 -3.64
C ALA A 14 13.51 1.19 -5.12
N GLU A 15 12.22 1.42 -5.44
CA GLU A 15 11.62 1.15 -6.76
C GLU A 15 11.92 -0.27 -7.30
N ASP A 16 12.00 -1.26 -6.41
CA ASP A 16 12.40 -2.62 -6.75
C ASP A 16 11.22 -3.42 -7.34
N ALA A 17 10.95 -3.18 -8.63
CA ALA A 17 9.85 -3.81 -9.35
C ALA A 17 9.95 -5.35 -9.39
N LEU A 18 11.17 -5.91 -9.36
CA LEU A 18 11.37 -7.36 -9.35
C LEU A 18 10.98 -7.95 -7.99
N ALA A 19 11.43 -7.35 -6.90
CA ALA A 19 11.04 -7.77 -5.57
C ALA A 19 9.53 -7.60 -5.35
N LEU A 20 8.93 -6.50 -5.84
CA LEU A 20 7.48 -6.31 -5.78
C LEU A 20 6.74 -7.44 -6.51
N HIS A 21 7.19 -7.80 -7.71
CA HIS A 21 6.60 -8.92 -8.47
C HIS A 21 6.60 -10.22 -7.67
N GLY A 22 7.68 -10.52 -6.94
CA GLY A 22 7.79 -11.68 -6.07
C GLY A 22 6.83 -11.71 -4.86
N LEU A 23 6.33 -10.55 -4.43
CA LEU A 23 5.32 -10.45 -3.37
C LEU A 23 3.88 -10.63 -3.86
N LEU A 24 3.63 -10.43 -5.16
CA LEU A 24 2.30 -10.56 -5.74
C LEU A 24 1.83 -12.02 -5.77
N ALA A 25 0.52 -12.23 -5.62
CA ALA A 25 -0.09 -13.52 -5.90
C ALA A 25 0.02 -13.87 -7.39
N PRO A 26 0.02 -15.16 -7.78
CA PRO A 26 0.24 -15.58 -9.17
C PRO A 26 -0.72 -14.92 -10.19
N SER A 27 -1.97 -14.70 -9.80
CA SER A 27 -2.97 -14.02 -10.63
C SER A 27 -2.59 -12.56 -10.94
N LEU A 28 -2.00 -11.85 -9.97
CA LEU A 28 -1.49 -10.50 -10.17
C LEU A 28 -0.15 -10.48 -10.91
N GLN A 29 0.75 -11.44 -10.64
CA GLN A 29 2.01 -11.57 -11.38
C GLN A 29 1.79 -11.69 -12.89
N ALA A 30 0.76 -12.44 -13.31
CA ALA A 30 0.39 -12.59 -14.71
C ALA A 30 -0.14 -11.29 -15.34
N LYS A 31 -0.84 -10.45 -14.55
CA LYS A 31 -1.44 -9.19 -15.01
C LYS A 31 -0.46 -8.00 -15.01
N TYR A 32 0.53 -8.07 -14.13
CA TYR A 32 1.51 -7.02 -13.89
C TYR A 32 2.93 -7.56 -14.09
N PRO A 33 3.43 -7.60 -15.34
CA PRO A 33 4.84 -7.91 -15.56
C PRO A 33 5.73 -6.86 -14.90
N VAL A 34 6.99 -7.21 -14.63
CA VAL A 34 7.97 -6.36 -13.93
C VAL A 34 8.05 -4.95 -14.52
N GLU A 35 8.01 -4.81 -15.84
CA GLU A 35 8.13 -3.49 -16.47
C GLU A 35 6.93 -2.59 -16.20
N ARG A 36 5.74 -3.19 -16.11
CA ARG A 36 4.53 -2.46 -15.73
C ARG A 36 4.59 -2.06 -14.25
N LEU A 37 5.13 -2.91 -13.39
CA LEU A 37 5.32 -2.60 -11.97
C LEU A 37 6.32 -1.46 -11.76
N ARG A 38 7.39 -1.40 -12.57
CA ARG A 38 8.32 -0.26 -12.54
C ARG A 38 7.59 1.04 -12.83
N THR A 39 6.77 1.09 -13.89
CA THR A 39 5.97 2.28 -14.20
C THR A 39 5.00 2.66 -13.08
N VAL A 40 4.35 1.67 -12.46
CA VAL A 40 3.45 1.90 -11.32
C VAL A 40 4.21 2.47 -10.12
N LEU A 41 5.34 1.87 -9.73
CA LEU A 41 6.16 2.32 -8.61
C LEU A 41 6.65 3.75 -8.81
N THR A 42 7.17 4.07 -10.00
CA THR A 42 7.61 5.44 -10.32
C THR A 42 6.45 6.43 -10.25
N HIS A 43 5.27 6.08 -10.79
CA HIS A 43 4.10 6.95 -10.71
C HIS A 43 3.65 7.17 -9.25
N CYS A 44 3.59 6.11 -8.46
CA CYS A 44 3.26 6.22 -7.03
C CYS A 44 4.26 7.11 -6.29
N ARG A 45 5.58 6.94 -6.50
CA ARG A 45 6.60 7.77 -5.84
C ARG A 45 6.55 9.22 -6.26
N VAL A 46 6.17 9.52 -7.51
CA VAL A 46 5.93 10.90 -7.95
C VAL A 46 4.77 11.53 -7.18
N LEU A 47 3.73 10.76 -6.86
CA LEU A 47 2.56 11.26 -6.15
C LEU A 47 2.75 11.34 -4.62
N THR A 48 3.38 10.34 -4.03
CA THR A 48 3.47 10.22 -2.57
C THR A 48 4.84 10.59 -2.01
N HIS A 49 5.86 10.73 -2.85
CA HIS A 49 7.27 10.77 -2.43
C HIS A 49 7.68 9.51 -1.65
N ASP A 50 8.83 9.60 -0.97
CA ASP A 50 9.31 8.53 -0.10
C ASP A 50 8.42 8.36 1.13
N ILE A 51 8.16 7.10 1.46
CA ILE A 51 7.42 6.74 2.65
C ILE A 51 8.42 6.56 3.78
N PHE A 52 8.31 7.36 4.83
CA PHE A 52 9.19 7.27 5.99
C PHE A 52 8.75 6.19 6.97
N ARG A 53 7.42 6.04 7.12
CA ARG A 53 6.85 5.14 8.11
C ARG A 53 5.45 4.71 7.71
N LEU A 54 5.11 3.48 8.08
CA LEU A 54 3.75 2.98 8.15
C LEU A 54 3.28 2.98 9.62
N SER A 55 2.00 3.26 9.85
CA SER A 55 1.39 3.04 11.17
C SER A 55 1.41 1.56 11.55
N THR A 56 1.12 1.26 12.81
CA THR A 56 0.66 -0.08 13.16
C THR A 56 -0.63 -0.35 12.38
N PRO A 57 -0.75 -1.48 11.67
CA PRO A 57 -1.95 -1.80 10.93
C PRO A 57 -3.15 -2.02 11.84
N SER A 58 -4.30 -1.50 11.42
CA SER A 58 -5.59 -2.03 11.85
C SER A 58 -5.93 -3.22 10.96
N TRP A 59 -5.86 -4.44 11.50
CA TRP A 59 -6.20 -5.64 10.76
C TRP A 59 -7.70 -5.94 10.85
N GLY A 60 -8.34 -6.09 9.68
CA GLY A 60 -9.73 -6.56 9.55
C GLY A 60 -9.81 -8.09 9.69
N ALA A 61 -10.43 -8.77 8.72
CA ALA A 61 -10.62 -10.23 8.69
C ALA A 61 -9.30 -11.03 8.48
N ARG A 62 -8.22 -10.67 9.19
CA ARG A 62 -6.84 -11.22 9.13
C ARG A 62 -6.12 -11.14 7.78
N SER A 63 -6.82 -10.95 6.67
CA SER A 63 -6.24 -10.74 5.33
C SER A 63 -6.07 -9.27 4.95
N PHE A 64 -6.85 -8.36 5.56
CA PHE A 64 -6.86 -6.92 5.24
C PHE A 64 -6.17 -6.09 6.32
N GLY A 65 -5.18 -5.29 5.93
CA GLY A 65 -4.52 -4.32 6.79
C GLY A 65 -4.74 -2.89 6.29
N PHE A 66 -5.16 -2.01 7.18
CA PHE A 66 -5.28 -0.57 6.95
C PHE A 66 -4.14 0.15 7.66
N PHE A 67 -3.43 1.02 6.94
CA PHE A 67 -2.25 1.73 7.43
C PHE A 67 -2.38 3.22 7.13
N ALA A 68 -1.93 4.06 8.05
CA ALA A 68 -1.51 5.42 7.69
C ALA A 68 -0.08 5.35 7.12
N VAL A 69 0.13 6.06 6.02
CA VAL A 69 1.39 6.17 5.28
C VAL A 69 1.93 7.57 5.49
N TYR A 70 3.04 7.68 6.21
CA TYR A 70 3.67 8.96 6.52
C TYR A 70 4.78 9.24 5.51
N THR A 71 4.62 10.34 4.78
CA THR A 71 5.59 10.86 3.81
C THR A 71 6.13 12.19 4.31
N GLU A 72 7.04 12.83 3.57
CA GLU A 72 7.58 14.14 3.96
C GLU A 72 6.54 15.24 4.02
N THR A 73 5.61 15.24 3.06
CA THR A 73 4.71 16.37 2.84
C THR A 73 3.27 16.05 3.19
N SER A 74 2.91 14.78 3.40
CA SER A 74 1.51 14.36 3.53
C SER A 74 1.35 13.01 4.26
N ILE A 75 0.11 12.74 4.67
CA ILE A 75 -0.31 11.44 5.21
C ILE A 75 -1.32 10.85 4.23
N PHE A 76 -1.09 9.60 3.81
CA PHE A 76 -1.99 8.83 2.97
C PHE A 76 -2.55 7.63 3.73
N GLU A 77 -3.57 7.00 3.19
CA GLU A 77 -4.08 5.70 3.61
C GLU A 77 -3.53 4.62 2.69
N MET A 78 -3.21 3.46 3.25
CA MET A 78 -2.88 2.26 2.48
C MET A 78 -3.77 1.10 2.91
N VAL A 79 -4.30 0.41 1.92
CA VAL A 79 -4.98 -0.88 2.10
C VAL A 79 -4.08 -1.95 1.49
N LEU A 80 -3.83 -3.00 2.28
CA LEU A 80 -3.08 -4.18 1.86
C LEU A 80 -3.92 -5.42 2.15
N GLU A 81 -4.17 -6.22 1.12
CA GLU A 81 -4.83 -7.52 1.25
C GLU A 81 -3.89 -8.65 0.84
N LEU A 82 -3.86 -9.69 1.67
CA LEU A 82 -3.06 -10.89 1.48
C LEU A 82 -3.95 -12.12 1.31
N ASP A 83 -3.52 -13.05 0.47
CA ASP A 83 -4.09 -14.40 0.44
C ASP A 83 -3.58 -15.29 1.59
N GLU A 84 -4.06 -16.53 1.66
CA GLU A 84 -3.67 -17.52 2.67
C GLU A 84 -2.18 -17.90 2.63
N SER A 85 -1.48 -17.62 1.52
CA SER A 85 -0.04 -17.84 1.35
C SER A 85 0.79 -16.57 1.61
N GLU A 86 0.18 -15.57 2.24
CA GLU A 86 0.78 -14.26 2.53
C GLU A 86 1.25 -13.53 1.25
N LYS A 87 0.57 -13.73 0.11
CA LYS A 87 0.84 -13.00 -1.13
C LYS A 87 -0.13 -11.86 -1.34
N ILE A 88 0.36 -10.77 -1.92
CA ILE A 88 -0.43 -9.56 -2.18
C ILE A 88 -1.46 -9.87 -3.27
N VAL A 89 -2.74 -9.69 -2.93
CA VAL A 89 -3.88 -9.76 -3.86
C VAL A 89 -4.53 -8.40 -4.08
N HIS A 90 -4.33 -7.45 -3.16
CA HIS A 90 -4.71 -6.06 -3.33
C HIS A 90 -3.72 -5.15 -2.59
N TRP A 91 -3.31 -4.06 -3.23
CA TRP A 91 -2.49 -3.02 -2.62
C TRP A 91 -2.82 -1.68 -3.26
N VAL A 92 -3.13 -0.69 -2.43
CA VAL A 92 -3.44 0.68 -2.87
C VAL A 92 -2.95 1.67 -1.82
N ILE A 93 -2.44 2.81 -2.27
CA ILE A 93 -2.17 4.00 -1.46
C ILE A 93 -3.07 5.12 -2.01
N THR A 94 -3.80 5.81 -1.13
CA THR A 94 -4.76 6.84 -1.51
C THR A 94 -4.78 7.97 -0.50
N ASP A 95 -5.02 9.19 -0.98
CA ASP A 95 -5.24 10.39 -0.18
C ASP A 95 -6.73 10.62 0.15
N ASN A 96 -7.61 9.67 -0.18
CA ASN A 96 -9.06 9.85 -0.16
C ASN A 96 -9.70 9.85 1.25
N VAL A 97 -9.06 10.53 2.19
CA VAL A 97 -9.59 10.96 3.49
C VAL A 97 -10.59 12.13 3.30
N THR A 98 -10.65 12.73 2.11
CA THR A 98 -11.49 13.89 1.77
C THR A 98 -12.78 13.57 1.01
N SER A 99 -13.10 12.29 0.76
CA SER A 99 -14.42 11.93 0.24
C SER A 99 -15.47 12.26 1.29
N SER A 100 -16.13 13.42 1.15
CA SER A 100 -17.15 13.93 2.07
C SER A 100 -18.34 12.96 2.26
N SER A 101 -18.50 11.96 1.39
CA SER A 101 -19.51 10.90 1.51
C SER A 101 -19.13 9.75 2.44
N GLN A 102 -17.92 9.72 2.99
CA GLN A 102 -17.41 8.62 3.83
C GLN A 102 -16.84 9.09 5.17
N GLN A 103 -17.07 10.35 5.54
CA GLN A 103 -16.67 10.89 6.84
C GLN A 103 -17.81 10.70 7.86
N CYS A 104 -17.46 10.21 9.04
CA CYS A 104 -18.29 10.36 10.23
C CYS A 104 -17.71 11.51 11.05
N THR A 105 -18.29 12.69 10.88
CA THR A 105 -17.95 13.90 11.61
C THR A 105 -18.78 14.01 12.90
N VAL A 106 -18.14 14.43 13.99
CA VAL A 106 -18.83 14.83 15.23
C VAL A 106 -18.57 16.31 15.42
N ASP A 107 -19.58 17.10 15.08
CA ASP A 107 -19.49 18.55 14.99
C ASP A 107 -20.45 19.15 16.03
N ASN A 108 -20.06 20.24 16.69
CA ASN A 108 -20.97 20.98 17.57
C ASN A 108 -21.82 21.95 16.74
N LEU A 109 -23.00 21.51 16.32
CA LEU A 109 -24.14 22.38 15.98
C LEU A 109 -25.37 21.96 16.81
#